data_AF-Q8IIF5-F1
#
_entry.id   AF-Q8IIF5-F1
#
_cell.length_a   1.000
_cell.length_b   1.000
_cell.length_c   1.000
_cell.angle_alpha   90.00
_cell.angle_beta   90.00
_cell.angle_gamma   90.00
#
_symmetry.space_group_name_H-M   'P 1'
#
loop_
_entity.id
_entity.type
_entity.pdbx_description
1 polymer ?
#
loop_
_entity_poly.entity_id
_entity_poly.type
_entity_poly.pdbx_seq_one_letter_code
_entity_poly.pdbx_strand_id
1 'polypeptide(L)'
;MMFKFPCFRDKKWIKEKGTNMQYPHEFLNVQFRPDFLKNYEHTKDFEKKIEHVINQIKTALFRQAIYKIQNVEVVAMHECKDDRVLEKIQQINGYENIKLGDKKVLCDEIWTVTRCDKKFSYWIRYYEEDKNGYSLSVLPTQLKNIYYFLKYYYF
;
A
#
# COMPACT_ATOMS: atom_id res chain seq x y z
N MET A 1 14.33 -4.17 3.87
CA MET A 1 14.85 -4.46 2.50
C MET A 1 14.42 -3.31 1.58
N MET A 2 15.32 -2.72 0.79
CA MET A 2 14.93 -1.65 -0.14
C MET A 2 14.16 -2.25 -1.33
N PHE A 3 12.91 -1.83 -1.54
CA PHE A 3 12.09 -2.29 -2.67
C PHE A 3 12.17 -1.29 -3.83
N LYS A 4 12.58 -1.75 -5.01
CA LYS A 4 12.69 -0.90 -6.21
C LYS A 4 11.51 -1.12 -7.15
N PHE A 5 10.98 -0.04 -7.72
CA PHE A 5 9.89 -0.10 -8.69
C PHE A 5 10.00 1.00 -9.75
N PRO A 6 9.61 0.72 -11.00
CA PRO A 6 9.98 1.56 -12.13
C PRO A 6 9.21 2.87 -12.15
N CYS A 7 9.78 3.84 -12.87
CA CYS A 7 9.14 5.11 -13.20
C CYS A 7 7.76 4.89 -13.86
N PHE A 8 7.73 4.08 -14.92
CA PHE A 8 6.53 3.73 -15.69
C PHE A 8 6.20 2.25 -15.55
N ARG A 9 4.91 1.93 -15.53
CA ARG A 9 4.43 0.55 -15.55
C ARG A 9 4.24 0.12 -16.99
N ASP A 10 5.22 -0.58 -17.57
CA ASP A 10 5.01 -1.25 -18.84
C ASP A 10 4.23 -2.56 -18.65
N LYS A 11 3.73 -3.13 -19.76
CA LYS A 11 2.99 -4.39 -19.73
C LYS A 11 3.84 -5.55 -19.19
N LYS A 12 5.15 -5.51 -19.38
CA LYS A 12 6.09 -6.56 -18.95
C LYS A 12 6.20 -6.58 -17.43
N TRP A 13 6.44 -5.43 -16.81
CA TRP A 13 6.53 -5.28 -15.37
C TRP A 13 5.20 -5.62 -14.68
N ILE A 14 4.06 -5.21 -15.26
CA ILE A 14 2.74 -5.61 -14.75
C ILE A 14 2.57 -7.14 -14.83
N LYS A 15 3.01 -7.79 -15.90
CA LYS A 15 2.90 -9.25 -16.03
C LYS A 15 3.82 -10.00 -15.05
N GLU A 16 5.03 -9.49 -14.84
CA GLU A 16 6.04 -10.13 -13.97
C GLU A 16 5.76 -9.93 -12.48
N LYS A 17 5.30 -8.74 -12.08
CA LYS A 17 5.08 -8.38 -10.67
C LYS A 17 3.62 -8.29 -10.28
N GLY A 18 2.70 -8.31 -11.24
CA GLY A 18 1.29 -8.04 -11.00
C GLY A 18 0.65 -8.98 -9.97
N THR A 19 0.90 -10.28 -10.06
CA THR A 19 0.28 -11.26 -9.14
C THR A 19 1.14 -11.60 -7.93
N ASN A 20 2.47 -11.50 -8.06
CA ASN A 20 3.43 -12.00 -7.07
C ASN A 20 4.35 -10.88 -6.55
N MET A 21 3.82 -9.68 -6.34
CA MET A 21 4.60 -8.57 -5.82
C MET A 21 4.99 -8.86 -4.36
N GLN A 22 6.29 -9.06 -4.14
CA GLN A 22 6.81 -9.16 -2.78
C GLN A 22 6.77 -7.80 -2.11
N TYR A 23 6.40 -7.79 -0.83
CA TYR A 23 6.36 -6.60 0.01
C TYR A 23 7.40 -6.72 1.14
N PRO A 24 7.96 -5.61 1.64
CA PRO A 24 8.86 -5.61 2.79
C PRO A 24 8.17 -6.16 4.06
N HIS A 25 8.92 -6.76 4.99
CA HIS A 25 8.33 -7.33 6.22
C HIS A 25 7.63 -6.27 7.09
N GLU A 26 8.12 -5.03 7.02
CA GLU A 26 7.60 -3.87 7.72
C GLU A 26 6.20 -3.44 7.23
N PHE A 27 5.81 -3.85 6.01
CA PHE A 27 4.54 -3.49 5.40
C PHE A 27 3.36 -4.17 6.08
N LEU A 28 2.39 -3.34 6.51
CA LEU A 28 1.13 -3.75 7.12
C LEU A 28 1.39 -4.84 8.18
N ASN A 29 2.35 -4.57 9.07
CA ASN A 29 2.78 -5.52 10.09
C ASN A 29 1.85 -5.50 11.31
N VAL A 30 0.56 -5.70 11.05
CA VAL A 30 -0.52 -5.79 12.03
C VAL A 30 -1.32 -7.06 11.79
N GLN A 31 -1.90 -7.59 12.86
CA GLN A 31 -2.79 -8.75 12.76
C GLN A 31 -4.17 -8.32 12.30
N PHE A 32 -4.67 -8.96 11.24
CA PHE A 32 -6.04 -8.83 10.77
C PHE A 32 -6.52 -10.18 10.23
N ARG A 33 -7.83 -10.41 10.24
CA ARG A 33 -8.42 -11.66 9.74
C ARG A 33 -9.82 -11.39 9.17
N PRO A 34 -10.04 -11.65 7.86
CA PRO A 34 -11.40 -11.66 7.29
C PRO A 34 -12.34 -12.58 8.09
N ASP A 35 -13.56 -12.14 8.36
CA ASP A 35 -14.54 -12.91 9.13
C ASP A 35 -14.87 -14.26 8.49
N PHE A 36 -14.91 -14.34 7.15
CA PHE A 36 -15.19 -15.60 6.47
C PHE A 36 -14.16 -16.70 6.79
N LEU A 37 -12.95 -16.32 7.22
CA LEU A 37 -11.95 -17.29 7.65
C LEU A 37 -12.27 -17.89 9.01
N LYS A 38 -12.99 -17.20 9.90
CA LYS A 38 -13.34 -17.74 11.23
C LYS A 38 -14.09 -19.08 11.13
N ASN A 39 -14.83 -19.29 10.04
CA ASN A 39 -15.60 -20.52 9.81
C ASN A 39 -14.74 -21.75 9.45
N TYR A 40 -13.45 -21.60 9.15
CA TYR A 40 -12.59 -22.72 8.73
C TYR A 40 -11.73 -23.29 9.89
N GLU A 41 -11.94 -22.82 11.12
CA GLU A 41 -11.16 -23.20 12.33
C GLU A 41 -11.01 -24.71 12.56
N HIS A 42 -11.91 -25.52 11.99
CA HIS A 42 -11.94 -26.97 12.17
C HIS A 42 -11.15 -27.77 11.11
N THR A 43 -10.45 -27.11 10.19
CA THR A 43 -9.70 -27.80 9.11
C THR A 43 -8.22 -27.97 9.47
N LYS A 44 -7.61 -29.15 9.20
CA LYS A 44 -6.20 -29.43 9.54
C LYS A 44 -5.19 -28.45 8.91
N ASP A 45 -5.54 -27.87 7.77
CA ASP A 45 -4.73 -26.88 7.04
C ASP A 45 -5.24 -25.44 7.24
N PHE A 46 -6.04 -25.20 8.27
CA PHE A 46 -6.71 -23.92 8.50
C PHE A 46 -5.73 -22.74 8.57
N GLU A 47 -4.66 -22.87 9.36
CA GLU A 47 -3.70 -21.79 9.57
C GLU A 47 -2.94 -21.44 8.28
N LYS A 48 -2.53 -22.45 7.51
CA LYS A 48 -1.89 -22.25 6.20
C LYS A 48 -2.82 -21.53 5.23
N LYS A 49 -4.12 -21.88 5.24
CA LYS A 49 -5.12 -21.23 4.40
C LYS A 49 -5.34 -19.77 4.83
N ILE A 50 -5.39 -19.48 6.13
CA ILE A 50 -5.47 -18.10 6.64
C ILE A 50 -4.26 -17.30 6.18
N GLU A 51 -3.06 -17.82 6.41
CA GLU A 51 -1.82 -17.14 6.05
C GLU A 51 -1.77 -16.86 4.55
N HIS A 52 -2.16 -17.82 3.71
CA HIS A 52 -2.25 -17.64 2.27
C HIS A 52 -3.20 -16.50 1.87
N VAL A 53 -4.40 -16.45 2.45
CA VAL A 53 -5.38 -15.41 2.17
C VAL A 53 -4.91 -14.03 2.66
N ILE A 54 -4.34 -13.95 3.86
CA ILE A 54 -3.74 -12.72 4.40
C ILE A 54 -2.63 -12.23 3.46
N ASN A 55 -1.76 -13.13 2.99
CA ASN A 55 -0.68 -12.78 2.07
C ASN A 55 -1.20 -12.27 0.71
N GLN A 56 -2.29 -12.84 0.20
CA GLN A 56 -2.95 -12.33 -1.01
C GLN A 56 -3.51 -10.91 -0.81
N ILE A 57 -4.17 -10.65 0.32
CA ILE A 57 -4.69 -9.33 0.67
C ILE A 57 -3.54 -8.32 0.79
N LYS A 58 -2.49 -8.67 1.54
CA LYS A 58 -1.28 -7.83 1.68
C LYS A 58 -0.65 -7.53 0.32
N THR A 59 -0.47 -8.53 -0.53
CA THR A 59 0.08 -8.35 -1.89
C THR A 59 -0.78 -7.40 -2.73
N ALA A 60 -2.10 -7.55 -2.68
CA ALA A 60 -3.03 -6.70 -3.42
C ALA A 60 -2.98 -5.24 -2.94
N LEU A 61 -2.98 -5.03 -1.62
CA LEU A 61 -2.85 -3.70 -1.00
C LEU A 61 -1.50 -3.07 -1.32
N PHE A 62 -0.40 -3.79 -1.17
CA PHE A 62 0.94 -3.28 -1.49
C PHE A 62 1.02 -2.80 -2.94
N ARG A 63 0.55 -3.64 -3.88
CA ARG A 63 0.46 -3.28 -5.30
C ARG A 63 -0.39 -2.03 -5.53
N GLN A 64 -1.54 -1.91 -4.86
CA GLN A 64 -2.40 -0.74 -4.97
C GLN A 64 -1.71 0.53 -4.46
N ALA A 65 -0.99 0.46 -3.35
CA ALA A 65 -0.24 1.59 -2.80
C ALA A 65 0.86 2.05 -3.78
N ILE A 66 1.66 1.12 -4.29
CA ILE A 66 2.69 1.41 -5.30
C ILE A 66 2.08 2.10 -6.53
N TYR A 67 0.95 1.59 -7.04
CA TYR A 67 0.29 2.17 -8.21
C TYR A 67 -0.20 3.59 -7.96
N LYS A 68 -0.78 3.85 -6.78
CA LYS A 68 -1.22 5.20 -6.39
C LYS A 68 -0.03 6.17 -6.26
N ILE A 69 1.08 5.73 -5.65
CA ILE A 69 2.32 6.53 -5.57
C ILE A 69 2.85 6.85 -6.98
N GLN A 70 2.93 5.85 -7.86
CA GLN A 70 3.40 6.05 -9.24
C GLN A 70 2.54 7.09 -9.98
N ASN A 71 1.22 7.02 -9.83
CA ASN A 71 0.28 7.97 -10.45
C ASN A 71 0.52 9.42 -9.99
N VAL A 72 0.66 9.65 -8.68
CA VAL A 72 0.95 10.99 -8.13
C VAL A 72 2.26 11.55 -8.68
N GLU A 73 3.29 10.71 -8.74
CA GLU A 73 4.61 11.14 -9.15
C GLU A 73 4.78 11.31 -10.67
N VAL A 74 3.92 10.71 -11.50
CA VAL A 74 3.92 10.99 -12.95
C VAL A 74 3.65 12.47 -13.19
N VAL A 75 2.78 13.10 -12.39
CA VAL A 75 2.50 14.54 -12.50
C VAL A 75 3.58 15.38 -11.83
N ALA A 76 4.07 14.97 -10.66
CA ALA A 76 5.05 15.73 -9.90
C ALA A 76 6.47 15.74 -10.53
N MET A 77 6.84 14.66 -11.22
CA MET A 77 8.20 14.40 -11.73
C MET A 77 8.16 13.67 -13.07
N HIS A 78 7.53 14.28 -14.07
CA HIS A 78 7.39 13.71 -15.41
C HIS A 78 8.73 13.53 -16.14
N GLU A 79 9.75 14.36 -15.85
CA GLU A 79 11.05 14.33 -16.55
C GLU A 79 12.00 13.24 -16.02
N CYS A 80 11.91 12.91 -14.74
CA CYS A 80 12.77 11.91 -14.10
C CYS A 80 12.39 10.51 -14.58
N LYS A 81 13.34 9.71 -15.07
CA LYS A 81 13.07 8.33 -15.52
C LYS A 81 13.58 7.25 -14.56
N ASP A 82 14.25 7.66 -13.48
CA ASP A 82 14.84 6.74 -12.51
C ASP A 82 13.77 5.89 -11.80
N ASP A 83 14.20 4.69 -11.44
CA ASP A 83 13.44 3.81 -10.56
C ASP A 83 13.25 4.46 -9.19
N ARG A 84 12.09 4.19 -8.60
CA ARG A 84 11.78 4.55 -7.23
C ARG A 84 12.37 3.52 -6.29
N VAL A 85 12.80 3.98 -5.13
CA VAL A 85 13.28 3.12 -4.05
C VAL A 85 12.44 3.40 -2.81
N LEU A 86 11.68 2.40 -2.36
CA LEU A 86 11.05 2.43 -1.04
C LEU A 86 12.14 2.19 0.01
N GLU A 87 12.57 3.26 0.66
CA GLU A 87 13.66 3.25 1.64
C GLU A 87 13.18 2.81 3.03
N LYS A 88 12.01 3.30 3.44
CA LYS A 88 11.52 3.14 4.81
C LYS A 88 10.00 3.05 4.83
N ILE A 89 9.49 2.14 5.65
CA ILE A 89 8.10 2.10 6.11
C ILE A 89 8.14 2.32 7.62
N GLN A 90 7.36 3.28 8.11
CA GLN A 90 7.24 3.56 9.53
C GLN A 90 5.77 3.53 9.94
N GLN A 91 5.39 2.62 10.82
CA GLN A 91 4.05 2.57 11.38
C GLN A 91 3.80 3.77 12.30
N ILE A 92 2.59 4.34 12.21
CA ILE A 92 2.09 5.43 13.03
C ILE A 92 0.97 4.86 13.90
N ASN A 93 1.15 4.96 15.22
CA ASN A 93 0.18 4.49 16.20
C ASN A 93 -0.74 5.63 16.64
N GLY A 94 -1.94 5.29 17.13
CA GLY A 94 -2.90 6.23 17.74
C GLY A 94 -4.15 6.52 16.90
N TYR A 95 -4.26 5.95 15.69
CA TYR A 95 -5.39 6.15 14.77
C TYR A 95 -6.23 4.88 14.56
N GLU A 96 -5.87 3.74 15.16
CA GLU A 96 -6.44 2.40 14.92
C GLU A 96 -7.90 2.25 15.39
N ASN A 97 -8.35 3.16 16.26
CA ASN A 97 -9.72 3.17 16.78
C ASN A 97 -10.62 4.19 16.10
N ILE A 98 -10.11 4.90 15.09
CA ILE A 98 -10.91 5.89 14.37
C ILE A 98 -11.82 5.16 13.38
N LYS A 99 -13.11 5.47 13.46
CA LYS A 99 -14.11 5.10 12.44
C LYS A 99 -14.35 6.28 11.51
N LEU A 100 -14.28 6.03 10.21
CA LEU A 100 -14.54 7.00 9.16
C LEU A 100 -15.72 6.47 8.32
N GLY A 101 -16.94 6.85 8.71
CA GLY A 101 -18.15 6.21 8.22
C GLY A 101 -18.20 4.74 8.66
N ASP A 102 -18.47 3.84 7.73
CA ASP A 102 -18.51 2.39 7.98
C ASP A 102 -17.12 1.75 8.04
N LYS A 103 -16.06 2.52 7.75
CA LYS A 103 -14.68 2.01 7.68
C LYS A 103 -13.98 2.15 9.01
N LYS A 104 -13.26 1.10 9.41
CA LYS A 104 -12.34 1.15 10.55
C LYS A 104 -10.90 1.32 10.05
N VAL A 105 -10.16 2.25 10.64
CA VAL A 105 -8.72 2.38 10.37
C VAL A 105 -8.00 1.17 10.97
N LEU A 106 -7.28 0.42 10.15
CA LEU A 106 -6.51 -0.74 10.60
C LEU A 106 -5.13 -0.32 11.11
N CYS A 107 -4.41 0.47 10.32
CA CYS A 107 -3.17 1.13 10.74
C CYS A 107 -2.84 2.29 9.79
N ASP A 108 -1.89 3.11 10.21
CA ASP A 108 -1.26 4.15 9.41
C ASP A 108 0.23 3.88 9.25
N GLU A 109 0.78 4.24 8.10
CA GLU A 109 2.21 4.15 7.81
C GLU A 109 2.69 5.40 7.08
N ILE A 110 3.92 5.83 7.37
CA ILE A 110 4.66 6.78 6.55
C ILE A 110 5.69 6.03 5.72
N TRP A 111 5.54 6.10 4.41
CA TRP A 111 6.49 5.55 3.45
C TRP A 111 7.43 6.63 2.97
N THR A 112 8.73 6.34 2.96
CA THR A 112 9.75 7.19 2.35
C THR A 112 10.21 6.57 1.04
N VAL A 113 9.97 7.26 -0.06
CA VAL A 113 10.34 6.87 -1.41
C VAL A 113 11.36 7.84 -1.95
N THR A 114 12.50 7.33 -2.42
CA THR A 114 13.52 8.14 -3.08
C THR A 114 13.46 7.95 -4.59
N ARG A 115 13.59 9.04 -5.33
CA ARG A 115 13.66 9.05 -6.79
C ARG A 115 14.38 10.31 -7.28
N CYS A 116 15.34 10.18 -8.20
CA CYS A 116 16.18 11.29 -8.67
C CYS A 116 16.74 12.15 -7.51
N ASP A 117 17.38 11.48 -6.53
CA ASP A 117 17.98 12.09 -5.32
C ASP A 117 17.03 12.94 -4.45
N LYS A 118 15.72 12.81 -4.68
CA LYS A 118 14.68 13.49 -3.90
C LYS A 118 13.91 12.46 -3.08
N LYS A 119 13.63 12.82 -1.83
CA LYS A 119 12.83 12.02 -0.90
C LYS A 119 11.40 12.53 -0.84
N PHE A 120 10.48 11.59 -1.03
CA PHE A 120 9.05 11.79 -0.95
C PHE A 120 8.50 10.99 0.22
N SER A 121 7.57 11.60 0.95
CA SER A 121 6.89 10.94 2.04
C SER A 121 5.40 10.82 1.74
N TYR A 122 4.87 9.62 1.94
CA TYR A 122 3.47 9.29 1.72
C TYR A 122 2.86 8.73 2.99
N TRP A 123 1.73 9.28 3.39
CA TRP A 123 0.85 8.70 4.39
C TRP A 123 -0.01 7.64 3.74
N ILE A 124 0.14 6.40 4.18
CA ILE A 124 -0.66 5.26 3.76
C ILE A 124 -1.57 4.88 4.90
N ARG A 125 -2.89 4.95 4.68
CA ARG A 125 -3.89 4.53 5.68
C ARG A 125 -4.61 3.30 5.17
N TYR A 126 -4.65 2.26 5.98
CA TYR A 126 -5.33 1.00 5.67
C TYR A 126 -6.69 0.95 6.36
N TYR A 127 -7.68 0.43 5.66
CA TYR A 127 -9.05 0.34 6.16
C TYR A 127 -9.52 -1.10 6.14
N GLU A 128 -10.25 -1.48 7.18
CA GLU A 128 -11.23 -2.55 7.14
C GLU A 128 -12.55 -1.91 6.68
N GLU A 129 -12.97 -2.24 5.46
CA GLU A 129 -14.15 -1.68 4.78
C GLU A 129 -15.44 -2.32 5.27
N ASP A 130 -15.39 -3.65 5.41
CA ASP A 130 -16.44 -4.49 5.97
C ASP A 130 -15.79 -5.71 6.63
N LYS A 131 -16.58 -6.73 6.97
CA LYS A 131 -16.13 -7.96 7.61
C LYS A 131 -15.04 -8.73 6.84
N ASN A 132 -14.89 -8.50 5.53
CA ASN A 132 -14.01 -9.25 4.65
C ASN A 132 -13.17 -8.37 3.69
N GLY A 133 -13.56 -7.10 3.52
CA GLY A 133 -12.98 -6.15 2.60
C GLY A 133 -11.89 -5.28 3.25
N TYR A 134 -10.79 -5.08 2.52
CA TYR A 134 -9.70 -4.21 2.92
C TYR A 134 -9.36 -3.23 1.81
N SER A 135 -9.02 -2.00 2.18
CA SER A 135 -8.58 -0.97 1.23
C SER A 135 -7.46 -0.12 1.81
N LEU A 136 -6.96 0.82 1.01
CA LEU A 136 -6.02 1.83 1.46
C LEU A 136 -6.24 3.18 0.78
N SER A 137 -5.81 4.24 1.45
CA SER A 137 -5.58 5.56 0.86
C SER A 137 -4.10 5.90 0.88
N VAL A 138 -3.67 6.74 -0.06
CA VAL A 138 -2.29 7.23 -0.19
C VAL A 138 -2.38 8.73 -0.31
N LEU A 139 -1.72 9.45 0.59
CA LEU A 139 -1.65 10.91 0.57
C LEU A 139 -0.18 11.35 0.65
N PRO A 140 0.35 12.15 -0.27
CA PRO A 140 1.66 12.74 -0.07
C PRO A 140 1.63 13.71 1.12
N THR A 141 2.71 13.76 1.91
CA THR A 141 2.74 14.59 3.12
C THR A 141 3.24 16.02 2.87
N GLN A 142 3.96 16.25 1.77
CA GLN A 142 4.49 17.56 1.41
C GLN A 142 3.44 18.35 0.62
N LEU A 143 3.19 19.61 1.01
CA LEU A 143 2.20 20.51 0.39
C LEU A 143 2.30 20.57 -1.15
N LYS A 144 3.53 20.68 -1.68
CA LYS A 144 3.77 20.70 -3.13
C LYS A 144 3.27 19.43 -3.83
N ASN A 145 3.40 18.28 -3.18
CA ASN A 145 2.98 16.99 -3.73
C ASN A 145 1.48 16.76 -3.54
N ILE A 146 0.86 17.36 -2.51
CA ILE A 146 -0.60 17.39 -2.35
C ILE A 146 -1.24 18.10 -3.53
N TYR A 147 -0.67 19.22 -4.00
CA TYR A 147 -1.13 19.89 -5.21
C TYR A 147 -1.12 18.95 -6.43
N TYR A 148 -0.03 18.20 -6.66
CA TYR A 148 0.05 17.24 -7.76
C TYR A 148 -0.91 16.05 -7.60
N PHE A 149 -1.13 15.59 -6.37
CA PHE A 149 -2.14 14.58 -6.06
C PHE A 149 -3.53 15.07 -6.44
N LEU A 150 -3.91 16.29 -6.03
CA LEU A 150 -5.20 16.88 -6.39
C LEU A 150 -5.32 17.04 -7.91
N LYS A 151 -4.26 17.50 -8.57
CA LYS A 151 -4.20 17.63 -10.03
C LYS A 151 -4.39 16.30 -10.78
N TYR A 152 -3.98 15.16 -10.24
CA TYR A 152 -4.17 13.87 -10.91
C TYR A 152 -5.58 13.29 -10.73
N TYR A 153 -6.19 13.51 -9.55
CA TYR A 153 -7.44 12.84 -9.19
C TYR A 153 -8.70 13.68 -9.42
N TYR A 154 -8.58 15.01 -9.48
CA TYR A 154 -9.73 15.92 -9.55
C TYR A 154 -9.72 16.88 -10.75
N PHE A 155 -8.59 17.00 -11.47
CA PHE A 155 -8.44 17.88 -12.62
C PHE A 155 -7.93 17.09 -13.84
#